data_AF-A0A378ID31-F1
#
_entry.id   AF-A0A378ID31-F1
#
_cell.length_a   1.000
_cell.length_b   1.000
_cell.length_c   1.000
_cell.angle_alpha   90.00
_cell.angle_beta   90.00
_cell.angle_gamma   90.00
#
_symmetry.space_group_name_H-M   'P 1'
#
loop_
_entity.id
_entity.type
_entity.pdbx_description
1 polymer ?
#
loop_
_entity_poly.entity_id
_entity_poly.type
_entity_poly.pdbx_seq_one_letter_code
_entity_poly.pdbx_strand_id
1 'polypeptide(L)'
;MQIKSEVNTNYSTWRDEYITKLEANSTGRHGFQNGFYGKLLIETFEKKHPELLPLIKVNEQFIKLIQKYTDELRRAYAYEWDKAKSEASDNKLILDFTNELHTQGFLSKEIKKVAPPLTQENRSTALGLFKSLPNKIENHLKPQLNFAEAHEKMDEELAELIFSFNKDEIGFTSTEGAHVSLTSYEPFKKWFDSLPIRKSQQLNATYQAYKVNSNTIAINQGLNTPGIRIVRNGEGFQVVSNLTANATPSNTAKEKNLITTLDALKSALQTLCKQVKEEVKNDKQKENCLIQ
;
A
#
# COMPACT_ATOMS: atom_id res chain seq x y z
N MET A 1 27.05 30.99 -0.05
CA MET A 1 26.93 29.51 -0.13
C MET A 1 26.29 29.03 1.16
N GLN A 2 24.99 28.77 1.16
CA GLN A 2 24.34 28.05 2.28
C GLN A 2 24.30 26.58 1.90
N ILE A 3 25.10 25.79 2.60
CA ILE A 3 25.04 24.34 2.54
C ILE A 3 23.67 23.97 3.12
N LYS A 4 22.72 23.59 2.24
CA LYS A 4 21.47 22.95 2.67
C LYS A 4 21.89 21.65 3.34
N SER A 5 21.82 21.62 4.67
CA SER A 5 22.04 20.40 5.42
C SER A 5 20.87 19.47 5.10
N GLU A 6 21.11 18.49 4.22
CA GLU A 6 20.27 17.31 4.14
C GLU A 6 20.28 16.66 5.53
N VAL A 7 19.30 16.99 6.35
CA VAL A 7 19.02 16.26 7.60
C VAL A 7 18.48 14.92 7.15
N ASN A 8 19.37 13.99 6.80
CA ASN A 8 19.03 12.63 6.40
C ASN A 8 19.35 11.73 7.60
N THR A 9 18.53 11.89 8.65
CA THR A 9 18.72 11.21 9.93
C THR A 9 17.60 10.22 10.14
N ASN A 10 17.90 9.07 10.73
CA ASN A 10 16.89 8.08 11.11
C ASN A 10 15.84 8.74 12.03
N TYR A 11 14.55 8.42 11.83
CA TYR A 11 13.43 8.94 12.62
C TYR A 11 13.67 8.83 14.12
N SER A 12 14.19 7.71 14.62
CA SER A 12 14.44 7.53 16.06
C SER A 12 15.41 8.56 16.62
N THR A 13 16.55 8.77 15.94
CA THR A 13 17.57 9.76 16.33
C THR A 13 17.01 11.17 16.26
N TRP A 14 16.33 11.52 15.17
CA TRP A 14 15.71 12.83 15.03
C TRP A 14 14.64 13.08 16.10
N ARG A 15 13.82 12.07 16.40
CA ARG A 15 12.74 12.14 17.35
C ARG A 15 13.25 12.42 18.76
N ASP A 16 14.30 11.71 19.19
CA ASP A 16 14.88 11.93 20.51
C ASP A 16 15.49 13.35 20.64
N GLU A 17 16.16 13.83 19.59
CA GLU A 17 16.63 15.22 19.53
C GLU A 17 15.47 16.23 19.52
N TYR A 18 14.39 15.94 18.81
CA TYR A 18 13.22 16.81 18.70
C TYR A 18 12.50 16.92 20.04
N ILE A 19 12.24 15.81 20.72
CA ILE A 19 11.64 15.80 22.07
C ILE A 19 12.54 16.56 23.05
N THR A 20 13.85 16.33 23.01
CA THR A 20 14.81 17.06 23.85
C THR A 20 14.75 18.57 23.60
N LYS A 21 14.64 19.01 22.33
CA LYS A 21 14.49 20.43 21.97
C LYS A 21 13.15 21.01 22.44
N LEU A 22 12.06 20.26 22.36
CA LEU A 22 10.76 20.70 22.86
C LEU A 22 10.78 20.88 24.38
N GLU A 23 11.44 19.98 25.11
CA GLU A 23 11.58 20.05 26.56
C GLU A 23 12.50 21.20 26.99
N ALA A 24 13.60 21.44 26.26
CA ALA A 24 14.51 22.56 26.51
C ALA A 24 13.89 23.93 26.18
N ASN A 25 13.04 24.00 25.16
CA ASN A 25 12.36 25.23 24.73
C ASN A 25 10.99 25.45 25.41
N SER A 26 10.72 24.75 26.50
CA SER A 26 9.46 24.86 27.27
C SER A 26 9.36 26.12 28.14
N THR A 27 10.27 27.09 27.97
CA THR A 27 10.28 28.34 28.75
C THR A 27 9.16 29.29 28.29
N GLY A 28 8.34 29.75 29.23
CA GLY A 28 7.19 30.61 28.98
C GLY A 28 5.94 29.89 28.46
N ARG A 29 4.78 30.56 28.51
CA ARG A 29 3.46 29.94 28.20
C ARG A 29 3.38 29.37 26.79
N HIS A 30 3.90 30.09 25.80
CA HIS A 30 3.89 29.63 24.40
C HIS A 30 4.89 28.51 24.12
N GLY A 31 6.06 28.54 24.78
CA GLY A 31 7.04 27.44 24.70
C GLY A 31 6.47 26.14 25.27
N PHE A 32 5.82 26.22 26.43
CA PHE A 32 5.16 25.07 27.04
C PHE A 32 4.05 24.49 26.16
N GLN A 33 3.16 25.33 25.62
CA GLN A 33 2.08 24.86 24.73
C GLN A 33 2.64 24.18 23.48
N ASN A 34 3.66 24.76 22.85
CA ASN A 34 4.27 24.19 21.65
C ASN A 34 4.93 22.84 21.95
N GLY A 35 5.63 22.74 23.09
CA GLY A 35 6.19 21.48 23.59
C GLY A 35 5.12 20.42 23.83
N PHE A 36 4.02 20.79 24.48
CA PHE A 36 2.91 19.89 24.77
C PHE A 36 2.26 19.33 23.49
N TYR A 37 1.84 20.19 22.56
CA TYR A 37 1.16 19.73 21.35
C TYR A 37 2.10 19.01 20.38
N GLY A 38 3.38 19.40 20.33
CA GLY A 38 4.38 18.71 19.52
C GLY A 38 4.62 17.29 20.03
N LYS A 39 4.69 17.11 21.35
CA LYS A 39 4.81 15.80 21.99
C LYS A 39 3.55 14.97 21.80
N LEU A 40 2.37 15.56 22.01
CA LEU A 40 1.08 14.89 21.81
C LEU A 40 0.91 14.39 20.37
N LEU A 41 1.27 15.21 19.37
CA LEU A 41 1.22 14.83 17.96
C LEU A 41 2.10 13.61 17.68
N ILE A 42 3.36 13.65 18.13
CA ILE A 42 4.33 12.58 17.90
C ILE A 42 3.94 11.30 18.63
N GLU A 43 3.62 11.37 19.93
CA GLU A 43 3.25 10.19 20.71
C GLU A 43 1.96 9.53 20.17
N THR A 44 0.99 10.33 19.75
CA THR A 44 -0.26 9.80 19.17
C THR A 44 0.00 9.15 17.81
N PHE A 45 0.85 9.76 16.98
CA PHE A 45 1.27 9.18 15.72
C PHE A 45 2.05 7.87 15.90
N GLU A 46 3.05 7.86 16.80
CA GLU A 46 3.86 6.69 17.14
C GLU A 46 3.01 5.53 17.66
N LYS A 47 2.02 5.82 18.50
CA LYS A 47 1.12 4.80 19.06
C LYS A 47 0.20 4.20 18.00
N LYS A 48 -0.24 5.00 17.03
CA LYS A 48 -1.14 4.54 15.96
C LYS A 48 -0.42 3.81 14.83
N HIS A 49 0.82 4.18 14.56
CA HIS A 49 1.58 3.70 13.41
C HIS A 49 3.00 3.23 13.77
N PRO A 50 3.16 2.33 14.76
CA PRO A 50 4.48 1.84 15.16
C PRO A 50 5.25 1.18 14.01
N GLU A 51 4.53 0.57 13.06
CA GLU A 51 5.07 -0.08 11.86
C GLU A 51 5.66 0.89 10.82
N LEU A 52 5.26 2.17 10.85
CA LEU A 52 5.70 3.17 9.86
C LEU A 52 6.95 3.93 10.32
N LEU A 53 7.24 3.94 11.62
CA LEU A 53 8.35 4.70 12.20
C LEU A 53 9.73 4.38 11.57
N PRO A 54 10.08 3.11 11.28
CA PRO A 54 11.36 2.78 10.68
C PRO A 54 11.50 3.23 9.21
N LEU A 55 10.39 3.57 8.55
CA LEU A 55 10.35 3.93 7.13
C LEU A 55 10.45 5.44 6.89
N ILE A 56 10.28 6.24 7.94
CA ILE A 56 10.25 7.70 7.83
C ILE A 56 11.68 8.22 7.59
N LYS A 57 11.90 8.73 6.39
CA LYS A 57 13.06 9.57 6.10
C LYS A 57 12.75 11.00 6.53
N VAL A 58 13.33 11.39 7.65
CA VAL A 58 13.22 12.78 8.11
C VAL A 58 13.94 13.66 7.10
N ASN A 59 13.30 14.74 6.67
CA ASN A 59 13.90 15.81 5.86
C ASN A 59 13.24 17.15 6.25
N GLU A 60 13.62 18.25 5.60
CA GLU A 60 13.06 19.57 5.92
C GLU A 60 11.53 19.66 5.75
N GLN A 61 10.96 18.94 4.77
CA GLN A 61 9.51 18.93 4.54
C GLN A 61 8.78 18.20 5.67
N PHE A 62 9.31 17.08 6.14
CA PHE A 62 8.79 16.35 7.30
C PHE A 62 8.76 17.24 8.54
N ILE A 63 9.85 17.94 8.81
CA ILE A 63 9.96 18.86 9.96
C ILE A 63 8.95 20.00 9.84
N LYS A 64 8.76 20.56 8.65
CA LYS A 64 7.76 21.62 8.40
C LYS A 64 6.33 21.15 8.64
N LEU A 65 6.00 19.91 8.25
CA LEU A 65 4.69 19.33 8.51
C LEU A 65 4.43 19.20 10.00
N ILE A 66 5.41 18.67 10.76
CA ILE A 66 5.27 18.54 12.21
C ILE A 66 5.05 19.90 12.86
N GLN A 67 5.81 20.92 12.46
CA GLN A 67 5.64 22.27 12.97
C GLN A 67 4.25 22.84 12.65
N LYS A 68 3.79 22.71 11.39
CA LYS A 68 2.47 23.14 10.93
C LYS A 68 1.36 22.52 11.79
N TYR A 69 1.34 21.20 11.92
CA TYR A 69 0.27 20.50 12.64
C TYR A 69 0.35 20.67 14.15
N THR A 70 1.54 20.88 14.71
CA THR A 70 1.70 21.28 16.10
C THR A 70 1.05 22.64 16.36
N ASP A 71 1.28 23.61 15.47
CA ASP A 71 0.66 24.93 15.56
C ASP A 71 -0.87 24.89 15.35
N GLU A 72 -1.35 24.06 14.44
CA GLU A 72 -2.79 23.87 14.21
C GLU A 72 -3.49 23.23 15.42
N LEU A 73 -2.89 22.20 16.02
CA LEU A 73 -3.39 21.60 17.28
C LEU A 73 -3.40 22.62 18.42
N ARG A 74 -2.34 23.42 18.53
CA ARG A 74 -2.26 24.50 19.51
C ARG A 74 -3.36 25.55 19.29
N ARG A 75 -3.68 25.91 18.06
CA ARG A 75 -4.79 26.85 17.76
C ARG A 75 -6.15 26.23 18.05
N ALA A 76 -6.33 24.94 17.79
CA ALA A 76 -7.59 24.25 18.00
C ALA A 76 -7.94 24.07 19.48
N TYR A 77 -6.95 23.70 20.31
CA TYR A 77 -7.19 23.38 21.72
C TYR A 77 -6.70 24.45 22.71
N ALA A 78 -5.80 25.34 22.31
CA ALA A 78 -5.23 26.38 23.16
C ALA A 78 -4.74 25.87 24.53
N TYR A 79 -5.53 26.05 25.60
CA TYR A 79 -5.21 25.61 26.97
C TYR A 79 -6.02 24.37 27.43
N GLU A 80 -6.84 23.78 26.55
CA GLU A 80 -7.68 22.61 26.85
C GLU A 80 -6.88 21.29 26.77
N TRP A 81 -5.88 21.12 27.63
CA TRP A 81 -4.90 20.03 27.52
C TRP A 81 -5.50 18.65 27.76
N ASP A 82 -6.41 18.53 28.73
CA ASP A 82 -7.05 17.25 29.06
C ASP A 82 -7.99 16.78 27.95
N LYS A 83 -8.70 17.73 27.34
CA LYS A 83 -9.54 17.49 26.17
C LYS A 83 -8.71 17.10 24.95
N ALA A 84 -7.58 17.80 24.73
CA ALA A 84 -6.65 17.44 23.67
C ALA A 84 -6.13 16.00 23.85
N LYS A 85 -5.80 15.57 25.08
CA LYS A 85 -5.38 14.18 25.34
C LYS A 85 -6.50 13.16 25.09
N SER A 86 -7.72 13.45 25.53
CA SER A 86 -8.85 12.52 25.34
C SER A 86 -9.24 12.38 23.88
N GLU A 87 -9.15 13.47 23.11
CA GLU A 87 -9.59 13.51 21.72
C GLU A 87 -8.46 13.29 20.70
N ALA A 88 -7.18 13.32 21.10
CA ALA A 88 -6.04 13.19 20.17
C ALA A 88 -6.13 11.94 19.29
N SER A 89 -6.63 10.84 19.85
CA SER A 89 -6.76 9.57 19.11
C SER A 89 -7.74 9.67 17.95
N ASP A 90 -8.73 10.55 17.97
CA ASP A 90 -9.74 10.67 16.90
C ASP A 90 -9.77 12.09 16.30
N ASN A 91 -8.79 12.92 16.66
CA ASN A 91 -8.74 14.29 16.22
C ASN A 91 -8.44 14.37 14.72
N LYS A 92 -9.29 15.14 14.01
CA LYS A 92 -9.17 15.35 12.56
C LYS A 92 -7.79 15.86 12.12
N LEU A 93 -7.15 16.76 12.87
CA LEU A 93 -5.84 17.32 12.53
C LEU A 93 -4.74 16.25 12.58
N ILE A 94 -4.86 15.27 13.47
CA ILE A 94 -3.90 14.15 13.54
C ILE A 94 -4.11 13.20 12.36
N LEU A 95 -5.36 12.96 11.95
CA LEU A 95 -5.68 12.19 10.74
C LEU A 95 -5.21 12.91 9.47
N ASP A 96 -5.41 14.22 9.39
CA ASP A 96 -4.98 15.07 8.27
C ASP A 96 -3.44 15.10 8.18
N PHE A 97 -2.74 15.17 9.31
CA PHE A 97 -1.28 15.01 9.37
C PHE A 97 -0.82 13.68 8.79
N THR A 98 -1.43 12.56 9.19
CA THR A 98 -1.10 11.23 8.66
C THR A 98 -1.36 11.14 7.16
N ASN A 99 -2.48 11.70 6.69
CA ASN A 99 -2.81 11.75 5.27
C ASN A 99 -1.80 12.60 4.49
N GLU A 100 -1.36 13.74 5.03
CA GLU A 100 -0.38 14.61 4.38
C GLU A 100 1.03 13.97 4.34
N LEU A 101 1.39 13.19 5.37
CA LEU A 101 2.59 12.34 5.33
C LEU A 101 2.49 11.24 4.26
N HIS A 102 1.31 10.66 4.06
CA HIS A 102 1.08 9.66 3.03
C HIS A 102 1.16 10.27 1.62
N THR A 103 0.49 11.40 1.38
CA THR A 103 0.50 12.07 0.06
C THR A 103 1.87 12.61 -0.32
N GLN A 104 2.67 13.04 0.66
CA GLN A 104 4.05 13.47 0.43
C GLN A 104 5.06 12.32 0.37
N GLY A 105 4.61 11.06 0.45
CA GLY A 105 5.46 9.88 0.27
C GLY A 105 6.35 9.53 1.46
N PHE A 106 6.18 10.19 2.61
CA PHE A 106 6.90 9.82 3.84
C PHE A 106 6.49 8.45 4.39
N LEU A 107 5.25 8.03 4.10
CA LEU A 107 4.69 6.75 4.54
C LEU A 107 4.63 5.72 3.40
N SER A 108 5.19 6.03 2.22
CA SER A 108 5.31 5.01 1.18
C SER A 108 6.40 4.02 1.60
N LYS A 109 6.04 2.73 1.71
CA LYS A 109 7.04 1.66 1.71
C LYS A 109 7.91 1.90 0.47
N GLU A 110 9.16 2.32 0.65
CA GLU A 110 10.11 2.36 -0.45
C GLU A 110 10.19 0.95 -1.02
N ILE A 111 9.45 0.72 -2.11
CA ILE A 111 9.87 -0.18 -3.14
C ILE A 111 11.27 0.34 -3.47
N LYS A 112 12.31 -0.42 -3.12
CA LYS A 112 13.63 -0.25 -3.72
C LYS A 112 13.38 -0.19 -5.21
N LYS A 113 13.33 1.02 -5.78
CA LYS A 113 13.38 1.24 -7.21
C LYS A 113 14.75 0.70 -7.61
N VAL A 114 14.79 -0.57 -8.00
CA VAL A 114 15.77 -1.04 -8.97
C VAL A 114 15.34 -0.39 -10.29
N ALA A 115 15.55 0.91 -10.39
CA ALA A 115 15.69 1.58 -11.66
C ALA A 115 17.18 1.41 -12.03
N PRO A 116 17.51 0.90 -13.23
CA PRO A 116 18.87 0.99 -13.72
C PRO A 116 19.27 2.48 -13.75
N PRO A 117 20.52 2.84 -13.45
CA PRO A 117 20.94 4.22 -13.47
C PRO A 117 20.88 4.70 -14.92
N LEU A 118 19.84 5.46 -15.27
CA LEU A 118 19.92 6.36 -16.41
C LEU A 118 20.82 7.51 -15.96
N THR A 119 22.12 7.35 -16.17
CA THR A 119 23.03 8.47 -16.31
C THR A 119 22.49 9.33 -17.45
N GLN A 120 21.72 10.36 -17.12
CA GLN A 120 21.58 11.54 -17.97
C GLN A 120 22.96 12.21 -18.03
N GLU A 121 23.82 11.74 -18.94
CA GLU A 121 24.84 12.63 -19.47
C GLU A 121 24.11 13.74 -20.22
N ASN A 122 24.17 14.95 -19.66
CA ASN A 122 23.89 16.18 -20.40
C ASN A 122 24.72 16.18 -21.70
N ARG A 123 24.09 15.84 -22.81
CA ARG A 123 24.58 16.18 -24.16
C ARG A 123 23.61 17.11 -24.84
N SER A 124 23.34 18.24 -24.18
CA SER A 124 22.99 19.45 -24.90
C SER A 124 24.25 20.03 -25.52
N THR A 125 24.65 19.51 -26.67
CA THR A 125 25.40 20.27 -27.66
C THR A 125 24.88 19.88 -29.04
N ALA A 126 24.05 20.77 -29.57
CA ALA A 126 23.66 20.80 -30.96
C ALA A 126 24.90 20.89 -31.86
N LEU A 127 24.72 20.39 -33.09
CA LEU A 127 25.63 20.43 -34.25
C LEU A 127 26.58 19.22 -34.38
N GLY A 128 26.17 18.26 -35.22
CA GLY A 128 27.15 17.51 -36.03
C GLY A 128 26.88 16.03 -36.33
N LEU A 129 26.00 15.33 -35.63
CA LEU A 129 25.98 13.85 -35.67
C LEU A 129 24.83 13.18 -36.46
N PHE A 130 23.82 13.94 -36.91
CA PHE A 130 22.63 13.33 -37.57
C PHE A 130 22.59 13.51 -39.09
N LYS A 131 23.68 13.92 -39.73
CA LYS A 131 23.68 14.15 -41.19
C LYS A 131 23.87 12.86 -42.02
N SER A 132 24.04 11.70 -41.39
CA SER A 132 24.36 10.45 -42.08
C SER A 132 23.73 9.20 -41.46
N LEU A 133 22.44 9.25 -41.10
CA LEU A 133 21.71 8.01 -40.80
C LEU A 133 20.78 7.64 -41.97
N PRO A 134 20.85 6.39 -42.49
CA PRO A 134 19.99 5.94 -43.57
C PRO A 134 18.52 5.94 -43.13
N ASN A 135 17.61 6.22 -44.07
CA ASN A 135 16.14 6.29 -43.93
C ASN A 135 15.44 5.02 -43.37
N LYS A 136 16.19 4.05 -42.81
CA LYS A 136 15.65 2.84 -42.16
C LYS A 136 15.45 2.97 -40.64
N ILE A 137 15.94 4.03 -40.00
CA ILE A 137 15.81 4.22 -38.54
C ILE A 137 14.54 5.03 -38.17
N GLU A 138 13.92 5.71 -39.13
CA GLU A 138 12.67 6.47 -38.92
C GLU A 138 11.51 5.58 -38.43
N ASN A 139 11.48 4.31 -38.84
CA ASN A 139 10.49 3.33 -38.36
C ASN A 139 10.82 2.74 -36.98
N HIS A 140 12.01 2.98 -36.41
CA HIS A 140 12.39 2.55 -35.06
C HIS A 140 12.45 3.72 -34.06
N LEU A 141 12.15 4.93 -34.53
CA LEU A 141 11.99 6.14 -33.74
C LEU A 141 10.53 6.64 -33.77
N LYS A 142 9.56 5.75 -34.04
CA LYS A 142 8.16 6.08 -33.75
C LYS A 142 8.02 6.30 -32.24
N PRO A 143 7.31 7.35 -31.81
CA PRO A 143 7.25 7.77 -30.42
C PRO A 143 6.77 6.61 -29.56
N GLN A 144 7.50 6.34 -28.48
CA GLN A 144 7.00 5.60 -27.34
C GLN A 144 5.66 6.23 -26.94
N LEU A 145 4.66 5.37 -26.67
CA LEU A 145 3.27 5.72 -26.34
C LEU A 145 3.18 7.10 -25.66
N ASN A 146 2.32 7.98 -26.18
CA ASN A 146 2.12 9.27 -25.54
C ASN A 146 1.57 9.06 -24.10
N PHE A 147 1.71 10.05 -23.21
CA PHE A 147 1.34 9.90 -21.80
C PHE A 147 -0.08 9.37 -21.58
N ALA A 148 -1.02 9.69 -22.47
CA ALA A 148 -2.40 9.20 -22.38
C ALA A 148 -2.48 7.71 -22.74
N GLU A 149 -1.83 7.27 -23.82
CA GLU A 149 -1.77 5.86 -24.21
C GLU A 149 -0.97 5.01 -23.21
N ALA A 150 0.08 5.58 -22.59
CA ALA A 150 0.82 4.93 -21.52
C ALA A 150 -0.01 4.81 -20.23
N HIS A 151 -0.81 5.83 -19.90
CA HIS A 151 -1.74 5.80 -18.77
C HIS A 151 -2.87 4.80 -19.01
N GLU A 152 -3.43 4.75 -20.23
CA GLU A 152 -4.46 3.79 -20.61
C GLU A 152 -3.92 2.35 -20.54
N LYS A 153 -2.70 2.11 -21.03
CA LYS A 153 -2.03 0.81 -20.86
C LYS A 153 -1.73 0.47 -19.40
N MET A 154 -1.31 1.45 -18.60
CA MET A 154 -1.05 1.25 -17.18
C MET A 154 -2.34 0.95 -16.42
N ASP A 155 -3.45 1.61 -16.77
CA ASP A 155 -4.78 1.34 -16.23
C ASP A 155 -5.29 -0.03 -16.69
N GLU A 156 -5.03 -0.45 -17.93
CA GLU A 156 -5.32 -1.81 -18.40
C GLU A 156 -4.50 -2.87 -17.65
N GLU A 157 -3.20 -2.63 -17.41
CA GLU A 157 -2.32 -3.52 -16.64
C GLU A 157 -2.69 -3.54 -15.13
N LEU A 158 -3.08 -2.40 -14.56
CA LEU A 158 -3.59 -2.30 -13.19
C LEU A 158 -4.98 -2.93 -13.05
N ALA A 159 -5.83 -2.89 -14.09
CA ALA A 159 -7.11 -3.56 -14.12
C ALA A 159 -7.00 -5.10 -14.15
N GLU A 160 -5.82 -5.66 -14.42
CA GLU A 160 -5.53 -7.09 -14.26
C GLU A 160 -5.01 -7.47 -12.87
N LEU A 161 -4.69 -6.49 -12.03
CA LEU A 161 -4.19 -6.69 -10.68
C LEU A 161 -5.37 -6.74 -9.70
N ILE A 162 -5.71 -7.96 -9.31
CA ILE A 162 -6.82 -8.23 -8.38
C ILE A 162 -6.33 -8.10 -6.93
N PHE A 163 -5.16 -8.65 -6.63
CA PHE A 163 -4.42 -8.39 -5.40
C PHE A 163 -2.92 -8.67 -5.60
N SER A 164 -2.09 -8.19 -4.69
CA SER A 164 -0.67 -8.54 -4.58
C SER A 164 -0.26 -8.77 -3.11
N PHE A 165 0.86 -9.44 -2.90
CA PHE A 165 1.46 -9.65 -1.59
C PHE A 165 2.98 -9.74 -1.71
N ASN A 166 3.69 -9.36 -0.65
CA ASN A 166 5.14 -9.47 -0.59
C ASN A 166 5.54 -10.83 0.01
N LYS A 167 6.28 -11.65 -0.73
CA LYS A 167 6.75 -12.96 -0.27
C LYS A 167 7.72 -12.84 0.92
N ASP A 168 8.50 -11.76 0.96
CA ASP A 168 9.45 -11.50 2.05
C ASP A 168 8.76 -11.07 3.36
N GLU A 169 7.48 -10.71 3.29
CA GLU A 169 6.66 -10.34 4.46
C GLU A 169 5.83 -11.52 4.98
N ILE A 170 6.07 -12.76 4.52
CA ILE A 170 5.40 -13.94 5.07
C ILE A 170 5.94 -14.21 6.48
N GLY A 171 5.09 -13.93 7.47
CA GLY A 171 5.36 -14.20 8.88
C GLY A 171 4.92 -15.61 9.29
N PHE A 172 5.48 -16.09 10.41
CA PHE A 172 5.08 -17.36 11.01
C PHE A 172 4.76 -17.17 12.50
N THR A 173 3.56 -17.55 12.91
CA THR A 173 3.17 -17.60 14.33
C THR A 173 2.67 -18.99 14.69
N SER A 174 2.76 -19.34 15.98
CA SER A 174 2.23 -20.62 16.49
C SER A 174 0.70 -20.70 16.33
N THR A 175 0.01 -19.57 16.45
CA THR A 175 -1.45 -19.47 16.40
C THR A 175 -2.00 -19.42 14.98
N GLU A 176 -1.41 -18.64 14.07
CA GLU A 176 -1.95 -18.39 12.72
C GLU A 176 -1.19 -19.13 11.61
N GLY A 177 -0.02 -19.71 11.93
CA GLY A 177 0.86 -20.33 10.95
C GLY A 177 1.52 -19.31 10.03
N ALA A 178 1.70 -19.69 8.76
CA ALA A 178 2.16 -18.75 7.74
C ALA A 178 1.05 -17.73 7.45
N HIS A 179 1.40 -16.45 7.45
CA HIS A 179 0.47 -15.36 7.21
C HIS A 179 1.12 -14.19 6.45
N VAL A 180 0.32 -13.45 5.69
CA VAL A 180 0.77 -12.29 4.92
C VAL A 180 -0.37 -11.29 4.71
N SER A 181 -0.06 -10.01 4.62
CA SER A 181 -1.02 -8.98 4.25
C SER A 181 -1.19 -8.89 2.74
N LEU A 182 -2.42 -8.70 2.27
CA LEU A 182 -2.72 -8.47 0.86
C LEU A 182 -2.88 -6.98 0.59
N THR A 183 -2.24 -6.51 -0.48
CA THR A 183 -2.64 -5.30 -1.16
C THR A 183 -3.80 -5.66 -2.10
N SER A 184 -5.02 -5.39 -1.64
CA SER A 184 -6.25 -5.67 -2.38
C SER A 184 -6.72 -4.46 -3.20
N TYR A 185 -7.07 -4.70 -4.47
CA TYR A 185 -7.69 -3.68 -5.33
C TYR A 185 -9.21 -3.82 -5.35
N GLU A 186 -9.90 -2.81 -5.88
CA GLU A 186 -11.37 -2.76 -5.92
C GLU A 186 -12.04 -4.01 -6.52
N PRO A 187 -11.53 -4.63 -7.61
CA PRO A 187 -12.10 -5.87 -8.14
C PRO A 187 -12.09 -7.02 -7.12
N PHE A 188 -11.05 -7.13 -6.30
CA PHE A 188 -10.97 -8.15 -5.26
C PHE A 188 -11.97 -7.89 -4.14
N LYS A 189 -12.12 -6.63 -3.69
CA LYS A 189 -13.10 -6.26 -2.66
C LYS A 189 -14.51 -6.61 -3.11
N LYS A 190 -14.88 -6.23 -4.33
CA LYS A 190 -16.17 -6.56 -4.95
C LYS A 190 -16.40 -8.06 -5.06
N TRP A 191 -15.38 -8.81 -5.51
CA TRP A 191 -15.46 -10.27 -5.54
C TRP A 191 -15.63 -10.87 -4.14
N PHE A 192 -14.85 -10.41 -3.16
CA PHE A 192 -14.93 -10.88 -1.79
C PHE A 192 -16.33 -10.66 -1.19
N ASP A 193 -16.93 -9.50 -1.45
CA ASP A 193 -18.24 -9.10 -0.94
C ASP A 193 -19.41 -9.76 -1.69
N SER A 194 -19.22 -10.16 -2.96
CA SER A 194 -20.26 -10.84 -3.75
C SER A 194 -20.43 -12.33 -3.41
N LEU A 195 -19.47 -12.94 -2.69
CA LEU A 195 -19.53 -14.35 -2.36
C LEU A 195 -20.69 -14.67 -1.39
N PRO A 196 -21.53 -15.67 -1.70
CA PRO A 196 -22.59 -16.09 -0.80
C PRO A 196 -22.05 -16.76 0.46
N ILE A 197 -22.50 -16.30 1.63
CA ILE A 197 -22.15 -16.86 2.93
C ILE A 197 -22.60 -18.32 3.02
N ARG A 198 -21.74 -19.17 3.59
CA ARG A 198 -21.93 -20.62 3.81
C ARG A 198 -22.18 -21.45 2.55
N LYS A 199 -21.81 -20.92 1.37
CA LYS A 199 -21.82 -21.67 0.12
C LYS A 199 -20.39 -21.85 -0.39
N SER A 200 -20.13 -23.04 -0.95
CA SER A 200 -18.87 -23.33 -1.64
C SER A 200 -18.96 -22.82 -3.08
N GLN A 201 -17.87 -22.24 -3.56
CA GLN A 201 -17.70 -21.81 -4.93
C GLN A 201 -16.41 -22.42 -5.48
N GLN A 202 -16.52 -23.10 -6.61
CA GLN A 202 -15.36 -23.63 -7.31
C GLN A 202 -14.52 -22.47 -7.87
N LEU A 203 -13.22 -22.45 -7.57
CA LEU A 203 -12.30 -21.46 -8.15
C LEU A 203 -11.61 -22.00 -9.41
N ASN A 204 -11.16 -23.25 -9.36
CA ASN A 204 -10.54 -23.97 -10.47
C ASN A 204 -10.71 -25.49 -10.26
N ALA A 205 -10.12 -26.35 -11.08
CA ALA A 205 -10.26 -27.80 -10.94
C ALA A 205 -9.81 -28.38 -9.58
N THR A 206 -9.00 -27.65 -8.82
CA THR A 206 -8.35 -28.13 -7.60
C THR A 206 -8.81 -27.42 -6.34
N TYR A 207 -9.13 -26.12 -6.41
CA TYR A 207 -9.45 -25.29 -5.26
C TYR A 207 -10.90 -24.81 -5.26
N GLN A 208 -11.46 -24.76 -4.06
CA GLN A 208 -12.77 -24.22 -3.75
C GLN A 208 -12.64 -23.10 -2.70
N ALA A 209 -13.46 -22.06 -2.84
CA ALA A 209 -13.64 -20.99 -1.87
C ALA A 209 -14.93 -21.21 -1.09
N TYR A 210 -14.89 -21.03 0.23
CA TYR A 210 -16.04 -21.12 1.11
C TYR A 210 -16.10 -19.87 1.99
N LYS A 211 -17.15 -19.06 1.81
CA LYS A 211 -17.37 -17.86 2.62
C LYS A 211 -17.92 -18.25 3.99
N VAL A 212 -17.08 -18.20 5.03
CA VAL A 212 -17.45 -18.62 6.40
C VAL A 212 -18.42 -17.62 7.03
N ASN A 213 -18.10 -16.34 6.90
CA ASN A 213 -18.88 -15.20 7.39
C ASN A 213 -18.58 -13.98 6.49
N SER A 214 -19.12 -12.80 6.80
CA SER A 214 -18.90 -11.58 6.02
C SER A 214 -17.41 -11.23 5.82
N ASN A 215 -16.57 -11.56 6.80
CA ASN A 215 -15.18 -11.13 6.88
C ASN A 215 -14.19 -12.26 6.63
N THR A 216 -14.63 -13.48 6.31
CA THR A 216 -13.72 -14.62 6.20
C THR A 216 -14.09 -15.55 5.07
N ILE A 217 -13.12 -15.85 4.21
CA ILE A 217 -13.18 -16.91 3.20
C ILE A 217 -12.14 -17.96 3.54
N ALA A 218 -12.51 -19.23 3.46
CA ALA A 218 -11.57 -20.34 3.45
C ALA A 218 -11.35 -20.82 2.01
N ILE A 219 -10.11 -21.11 1.63
CA ILE A 219 -9.75 -21.65 0.31
C ILE A 219 -8.91 -22.90 0.50
N ASN A 220 -9.39 -24.03 -0.02
CA ASN A 220 -8.72 -25.33 0.10
C ASN A 220 -9.17 -26.29 -1.02
N GLN A 221 -8.66 -27.53 -1.01
CA GLN A 221 -8.95 -28.55 -2.03
C GLN A 221 -10.12 -29.47 -1.65
N GLY A 222 -10.82 -29.18 -0.56
CA GLY A 222 -11.80 -30.08 0.05
C GLY A 222 -11.79 -30.03 1.57
N LEU A 223 -12.73 -30.76 2.20
CA LEU A 223 -12.79 -30.86 3.66
C LEU A 223 -11.46 -31.34 4.25
N ASN A 224 -11.02 -30.68 5.33
CA ASN A 224 -9.79 -31.02 6.08
C ASN A 224 -8.49 -30.99 5.26
N THR A 225 -8.46 -30.36 4.09
CA THR A 225 -7.23 -30.21 3.28
C THR A 225 -6.44 -28.94 3.66
N PRO A 226 -5.10 -28.93 3.51
CA PRO A 226 -4.29 -27.73 3.66
C PRO A 226 -4.74 -26.61 2.71
N GLY A 227 -4.73 -25.39 3.19
CA GLY A 227 -5.08 -24.20 2.41
C GLY A 227 -4.99 -22.94 3.26
N ILE A 228 -5.69 -21.90 2.82
CA ILE A 228 -5.62 -20.57 3.44
C ILE A 228 -6.99 -20.09 3.91
N ARG A 229 -6.98 -19.09 4.79
CA ARG A 229 -8.11 -18.24 5.09
C ARG A 229 -7.75 -16.80 4.77
N ILE A 230 -8.67 -16.09 4.12
CA ILE A 230 -8.58 -14.66 3.88
C ILE A 230 -9.51 -13.99 4.87
N VAL A 231 -8.95 -13.14 5.72
CA VAL A 231 -9.65 -12.41 6.79
C VAL A 231 -9.63 -10.92 6.47
N ARG A 232 -10.81 -10.30 6.44
CA ARG A 232 -10.97 -8.85 6.28
C ARG A 232 -10.95 -8.17 7.64
N ASN A 233 -10.03 -7.23 7.82
CA ASN A 233 -9.89 -6.39 9.01
C ASN A 233 -10.02 -4.92 8.58
N GLY A 234 -11.24 -4.37 8.68
CA GLY A 234 -11.57 -3.05 8.14
C GLY A 234 -11.42 -3.02 6.62
N GLU A 235 -10.54 -2.14 6.13
CA GLU A 235 -10.19 -2.03 4.71
C GLU A 235 -9.09 -2.99 4.25
N GLY A 236 -8.39 -3.63 5.19
CA GLY A 236 -7.28 -4.53 4.91
C GLY A 236 -7.70 -6.00 4.82
N PHE A 237 -6.88 -6.79 4.12
CA PHE A 237 -7.03 -8.24 4.04
C PHE A 237 -5.74 -8.93 4.48
N GLN A 238 -5.89 -9.95 5.33
CA GLN A 238 -4.81 -10.81 5.76
C GLN A 238 -5.10 -12.23 5.30
N VAL A 239 -4.07 -12.90 4.81
CA VAL A 239 -4.11 -14.32 4.48
C VAL A 239 -3.39 -15.06 5.59
N VAL A 240 -4.04 -16.09 6.13
CA VAL A 240 -3.48 -16.96 7.17
C VAL A 240 -3.62 -18.40 6.75
N SER A 241 -2.76 -19.27 7.27
CA SER A 241 -2.91 -20.71 7.09
C SER A 241 -4.21 -21.20 7.72
N ASN A 242 -4.85 -22.19 7.10
CA ASN A 242 -5.92 -22.93 7.79
C ASN A 242 -5.32 -23.91 8.81
N LEU A 243 -6.18 -24.51 9.66
CA LEU A 243 -5.73 -25.38 10.74
C LEU A 243 -4.89 -26.56 10.23
N THR A 244 -5.30 -27.20 9.12
CA THR A 244 -4.57 -28.32 8.51
C THR A 244 -3.20 -27.88 7.99
N ALA A 245 -3.12 -26.75 7.30
CA ALA A 245 -1.84 -26.21 6.81
C ALA A 245 -0.92 -25.82 7.97
N ASN A 246 -1.47 -25.23 9.04
CA ASN A 246 -0.69 -24.83 10.22
C ASN A 246 -0.13 -26.03 11.00
N ALA A 247 -0.80 -27.20 10.97
CA ALA A 247 -0.30 -28.43 11.58
C ALA A 247 0.98 -28.98 10.93
N THR A 248 1.36 -28.48 9.75
CA THR A 248 2.59 -28.89 9.06
C THR A 248 3.83 -28.46 9.87
N PRO A 249 4.82 -29.32 10.14
CA PRO A 249 5.94 -28.98 11.01
C PRO A 249 6.96 -28.02 10.37
N SER A 250 7.02 -27.96 9.04
CA SER A 250 7.99 -27.14 8.32
C SER A 250 7.42 -25.78 7.93
N ASN A 251 8.09 -24.70 8.33
CA ASN A 251 7.76 -23.34 7.89
C ASN A 251 7.83 -23.20 6.36
N THR A 252 8.83 -23.80 5.72
CA THR A 252 8.94 -23.82 4.25
C THR A 252 7.73 -24.48 3.59
N ALA A 253 7.20 -25.56 4.18
CA ALA A 253 6.00 -26.22 3.65
C ALA A 253 4.73 -25.36 3.85
N LYS A 254 4.61 -24.66 5.00
CA LYS A 254 3.52 -23.70 5.24
C LYS A 254 3.56 -22.54 4.25
N GLU A 255 4.74 -21.96 4.04
CA GLU A 255 4.98 -20.90 3.08
C GLU A 255 4.60 -21.32 1.66
N LYS A 256 5.11 -22.48 1.23
CA LYS A 256 4.80 -23.05 -0.08
C LYS A 256 3.30 -23.26 -0.27
N ASN A 257 2.60 -23.77 0.75
CA ASN A 257 1.15 -23.94 0.69
C ASN A 257 0.42 -22.60 0.54
N LEU A 258 0.81 -21.58 1.32
CA LEU A 258 0.25 -20.24 1.26
C LEU A 258 0.44 -19.62 -0.13
N ILE A 259 1.68 -19.62 -0.64
CA ILE A 259 2.01 -19.06 -1.95
C ILE A 259 1.26 -19.79 -3.06
N THR A 260 1.30 -21.13 -3.08
CA THR A 260 0.65 -21.93 -4.12
C THR A 260 -0.86 -21.69 -4.14
N THR A 261 -1.49 -21.55 -2.98
CA THR A 261 -2.93 -21.28 -2.89
C THR A 261 -3.28 -19.86 -3.34
N LEU A 262 -2.43 -18.87 -3.01
CA LEU A 262 -2.61 -17.48 -3.47
C LEU A 262 -2.40 -17.33 -4.98
N ASP A 263 -1.39 -17.99 -5.55
CA ASP A 263 -1.16 -17.99 -7.00
C ASP A 263 -2.35 -18.63 -7.73
N ALA A 264 -2.87 -19.76 -7.22
CA ALA A 264 -4.06 -20.41 -7.77
C ALA A 264 -5.31 -19.52 -7.70
N LEU A 265 -5.50 -18.78 -6.60
CA LEU A 265 -6.56 -17.80 -6.47
C LEU A 265 -6.39 -16.67 -7.48
N LYS A 266 -5.18 -16.09 -7.58
CA LYS A 266 -4.90 -14.99 -8.51
C LYS A 266 -5.23 -15.38 -9.95
N SER A 267 -4.78 -16.56 -10.39
CA SER A 267 -5.08 -17.07 -11.72
C SER A 267 -6.58 -17.31 -11.94
N ALA A 268 -7.29 -17.85 -10.95
CA ALA A 268 -8.73 -18.08 -11.02
C ALA A 268 -9.50 -16.76 -11.18
N LEU A 269 -9.18 -15.76 -10.35
CA LEU A 269 -9.84 -14.46 -10.40
C LEU A 269 -9.52 -13.71 -11.70
N GLN A 270 -8.28 -13.80 -12.20
CA GLN A 270 -7.92 -13.20 -13.49
C GLN A 270 -8.69 -13.84 -14.65
N THR A 271 -8.93 -15.15 -14.60
CA THR A 271 -9.77 -15.85 -15.58
C THR A 271 -11.21 -15.36 -15.52
N LEU A 272 -11.78 -15.24 -14.32
CA LEU A 272 -13.14 -14.71 -14.12
C LEU A 272 -13.27 -13.28 -14.67
N CYS A 273 -12.29 -12.41 -14.39
CA CYS A 273 -12.28 -11.05 -14.92
C CYS A 273 -12.22 -11.00 -16.46
N LYS A 274 -11.51 -11.94 -17.10
CA LYS A 274 -11.46 -12.04 -18.57
C LYS A 274 -12.80 -12.49 -19.16
N GLN A 275 -13.43 -13.50 -18.56
CA GLN A 275 -14.75 -14.01 -18.99
C GLN A 275 -15.83 -12.92 -18.93
N VAL A 276 -15.90 -12.17 -17.82
CA VAL A 276 -16.86 -11.07 -17.66
C VAL A 276 -16.63 -9.97 -18.72
N LYS A 277 -15.38 -9.66 -19.07
CA LYS A 277 -15.06 -8.68 -20.13
C LYS A 277 -15.49 -9.15 -21.53
N GLU A 278 -15.41 -10.44 -21.81
CA GLU A 278 -15.83 -11.02 -23.09
C GLU A 278 -17.36 -11.08 -23.23
N GLU A 279 -18.08 -11.40 -22.15
CA GLU A 279 -19.55 -11.38 -22.13
C GLU A 279 -20.11 -9.96 -22.35
N VAL A 280 -19.54 -8.95 -21.68
CA VAL A 280 -19.94 -7.54 -21.86
C VAL A 280 -19.64 -7.02 -23.27
N LYS A 281 -18.59 -7.52 -23.93
CA LYS A 281 -18.29 -7.17 -25.35
C LYS A 281 -19.30 -7.81 -26.31
N ASN A 282 -19.71 -9.06 -26.04
CA ASN A 282 -20.70 -9.76 -26.85
C ASN A 282 -22.12 -9.18 -26.70
N ASP A 283 -22.50 -8.72 -25.51
CA ASP A 283 -23.82 -8.10 -25.29
C ASP A 283 -23.94 -6.72 -25.94
N LYS A 284 -22.86 -5.91 -25.92
CA LYS A 284 -22.81 -4.64 -26.67
C LYS A 284 -22.86 -4.83 -28.20
N GLN A 285 -22.36 -5.95 -28.71
CA GLN A 285 -22.49 -6.29 -30.14
C GLN A 285 -23.91 -6.76 -30.49
N LYS A 286 -24.63 -7.43 -29.58
CA LYS A 286 -26.03 -7.82 -29.79
C LYS A 286 -26.99 -6.64 -29.76
N GLU A 287 -26.79 -5.65 -28.88
CA GLU A 287 -27.59 -4.42 -28.90
C GLU A 287 -27.40 -3.62 -30.20
N ASN A 288 -26.19 -3.58 -30.76
CA ASN A 288 -25.94 -2.92 -32.05
C ASN A 288 -26.46 -3.69 -33.27
N CYS A 289 -26.72 -5.00 -33.16
CA CYS A 289 -27.37 -5.78 -34.23
C CYS A 289 -28.91 -5.78 -34.14
N LEU A 290 -29.50 -5.26 -33.06
CA LEU A 290 -30.96 -5.12 -32.90
C LEU A 290 -31.47 -3.72 -33.29
N ILE A 291 -30.56 -2.78 -33.58
CA ILE A 291 -30.84 -1.45 -34.13
C ILE A 291 -30.29 -1.38 -35.56
N GLN A 292 -30.80 -2.23 -36.45
CA GLN A 292 -30.68 -2.08 -37.91
C GLN A 292 -31.97 -2.50 -38.59
#